data_AF-A0A1D8K653-F1
#
_entry.id   AF-A0A1D8K653-F1
#
_cell.length_a   1.000
_cell.length_b   1.000
_cell.length_c   1.000
_cell.angle_alpha   90.00
_cell.angle_beta   90.00
_cell.angle_gamma   90.00
#
_symmetry.space_group_name_H-M   'P 1'
#
loop_
_entity.id
_entity.type
_entity.pdbx_description
1 polymer ?
#
loop_
_entity_poly.entity_id
_entity_poly.type
_entity_poly.pdbx_seq_one_letter_code
_entity_poly.pdbx_strand_id
1 'polypeptide(L)'
;MSRTRLADRINQRVFNALYARSLVYNTCWEDPAVDRHALRIGPDDRLLVITSAGCNVLDYALCGPARIHAVDANPRQTALLELKLAGIRRLQHDDFFALFGSGRHGQARELYHDALRDDLSPFAQGYWDRHIAAFLPGRRGGSFYYFGLSGWVARGFRAYMKVRPGLRDAVERVLSAADLDEQREHYDRDVAPRLWGRGMNWALSRPFTMSLLGVPHPQREEVVRGHDNGIAGFIRESVEYVFRRLPIADNYFWSLYLRGRYTPECCPEYLKPAGFAALKHGLADCIEPHTTTVTGFLQQTDERLSRFVLLDHMDWMSVYHPQALVEEWQAIAERATPDARLIFRSAHAEPGYLEQLHIPGVGSLQERFRFERELAERLQPLDRVHTYAGFHIAQHLAEA
;
A
#
# COMPACT_ATOMS: atom_id res chain seq x y z
N MET A 1 -27.26 -14.89 -1.47
CA MET A 1 -27.03 -14.16 -2.73
C MET A 1 -27.63 -12.76 -2.64
N SER A 2 -26.84 -11.75 -2.24
CA SER A 2 -27.31 -10.36 -2.17
C SER A 2 -27.33 -9.76 -3.59
N ARG A 3 -28.50 -9.31 -4.05
CA ARG A 3 -28.65 -8.58 -5.31
C ARG A 3 -27.99 -7.21 -5.18
N THR A 4 -26.78 -7.04 -5.72
CA THR A 4 -26.08 -5.76 -5.80
C THR A 4 -26.96 -4.73 -6.49
N ARG A 5 -27.21 -3.57 -5.87
CA ARG A 5 -28.18 -2.58 -6.37
C ARG A 5 -27.63 -1.91 -7.64
N LEU A 6 -28.52 -1.42 -8.51
CA LEU A 6 -28.15 -0.74 -9.76
C LEU A 6 -27.23 0.46 -9.54
N ALA A 7 -27.41 1.18 -8.43
CA ALA A 7 -26.53 2.28 -8.01
C ALA A 7 -25.09 1.82 -7.72
N ASP A 8 -24.92 0.61 -7.18
CA ASP A 8 -23.61 0.04 -6.87
C ASP A 8 -22.84 -0.31 -8.14
N ARG A 9 -23.55 -0.78 -9.18
CA ARG A 9 -22.96 -1.09 -10.50
C ARG A 9 -22.50 0.16 -11.26
N ILE A 10 -23.24 1.27 -11.15
CA ILE A 10 -22.87 2.54 -11.78
C ILE A 10 -21.66 3.15 -11.08
N ASN A 11 -21.64 3.15 -9.75
CA ASN A 11 -20.48 3.56 -8.95
C ASN A 11 -19.25 2.70 -9.27
N GLN A 12 -19.41 1.39 -9.43
CA GLN A 12 -18.31 0.48 -9.78
C GLN A 12 -17.71 0.76 -11.17
N ARG A 13 -18.52 1.11 -12.17
CA ARG A 13 -18.00 1.44 -13.52
C ARG A 13 -17.19 2.73 -13.53
N VAL A 14 -17.66 3.75 -12.83
CA VAL A 14 -16.92 5.01 -12.65
C VAL A 14 -15.63 4.77 -11.89
N PHE A 15 -15.67 3.93 -10.86
CA PHE A 15 -14.52 3.52 -10.07
C PHE A 15 -13.47 2.75 -10.91
N ASN A 16 -13.89 1.71 -11.62
CA ASN A 16 -13.02 0.94 -12.50
C ASN A 16 -12.39 1.85 -13.57
N ALA A 17 -13.14 2.81 -14.11
CA ALA A 17 -12.61 3.78 -15.08
C ALA A 17 -11.59 4.76 -14.46
N LEU A 18 -11.80 5.18 -13.20
CA LEU A 18 -10.85 6.03 -12.47
C LEU A 18 -9.56 5.26 -12.12
N TYR A 19 -9.68 4.02 -11.64
CA TYR A 19 -8.55 3.14 -11.31
C TYR A 19 -7.75 2.78 -12.56
N ALA A 20 -8.43 2.41 -13.65
CA ALA A 20 -7.79 2.07 -14.92
C ALA A 20 -7.07 3.24 -15.61
N ARG A 21 -7.34 4.49 -15.19
CA ARG A 21 -6.76 5.71 -15.80
C ARG A 21 -5.76 6.44 -14.90
N SER A 22 -5.68 6.09 -13.62
CA SER A 22 -4.91 6.84 -12.64
C SER A 22 -3.78 6.00 -12.03
N LEU A 23 -2.70 6.67 -11.64
CA LEU A 23 -1.81 6.14 -10.61
C LEU A 23 -2.61 6.08 -9.31
N VAL A 24 -2.85 4.88 -8.79
CA VAL A 24 -3.72 4.71 -7.62
C VAL A 24 -2.96 5.12 -6.36
N TYR A 25 -1.80 4.49 -6.14
CA TYR A 25 -0.94 4.72 -4.98
C TYR A 25 0.38 5.33 -5.42
N ASN A 26 0.77 6.45 -4.82
CA ASN A 26 2.09 7.06 -5.00
C ASN A 26 3.11 6.63 -3.92
N THR A 27 2.64 5.93 -2.88
CA THR A 27 3.41 5.17 -1.88
C THR A 27 2.62 3.95 -1.45
N CYS A 28 3.30 2.90 -0.98
CA CYS A 28 2.69 1.76 -0.28
C CYS A 28 2.11 2.20 1.07
N TRP A 29 1.05 1.53 1.50
CA TRP A 29 0.30 1.69 2.76
C TRP A 29 0.27 0.35 3.50
N GLU A 30 1.43 -0.31 3.53
CA GLU A 30 1.66 -1.62 4.13
C GLU A 30 3.02 -1.57 4.81
N ASP A 31 3.12 -1.86 6.11
CA ASP A 31 4.38 -1.73 6.84
C ASP A 31 5.34 -2.89 6.56
N PRO A 32 6.44 -2.68 5.79
CA PRO A 32 7.33 -3.77 5.45
C PRO A 32 8.16 -4.26 6.65
N ALA A 33 8.26 -3.49 7.75
CA ALA A 33 8.94 -3.94 8.96
C ALA A 33 8.23 -5.15 9.58
N VAL A 34 6.90 -5.11 9.62
CA VAL A 34 6.07 -6.23 10.08
C VAL A 34 6.12 -7.39 9.08
N ASP A 35 6.08 -7.09 7.80
CA ASP A 35 6.12 -8.09 6.73
C ASP A 35 7.42 -8.90 6.77
N ARG A 36 8.57 -8.27 7.01
CA ARG A 36 9.87 -8.97 7.14
C ARG A 36 9.88 -9.99 8.27
N HIS A 37 9.25 -9.69 9.40
CA HIS A 37 9.11 -10.65 10.51
C HIS A 37 8.22 -11.85 10.13
N ALA A 38 7.13 -11.58 9.42
CA ALA A 38 6.20 -12.61 8.97
C ALA A 38 6.80 -13.52 7.89
N LEU A 39 7.51 -12.92 6.92
CA LEU A 39 8.02 -13.59 5.72
C LEU A 39 9.37 -14.27 5.92
N ARG A 40 10.22 -13.77 6.82
CA ARG A 40 11.57 -14.33 7.06
C ARG A 40 12.37 -14.46 5.76
N ILE A 41 12.47 -13.35 5.02
CA ILE A 41 13.11 -13.30 3.70
C ILE A 41 14.61 -13.58 3.84
N GLY A 42 15.10 -14.57 3.09
CA GLY A 42 16.49 -14.95 2.99
C GLY A 42 17.01 -14.95 1.54
N PRO A 43 18.30 -15.27 1.33
CA PRO A 43 18.96 -15.12 0.05
C PRO A 43 18.49 -16.09 -1.05
N ASP A 44 17.93 -17.24 -0.68
CA ASP A 44 17.40 -18.22 -1.63
C ASP A 44 15.94 -17.95 -2.00
N ASP A 45 15.31 -16.95 -1.37
CA ASP A 45 13.89 -16.70 -1.53
C ASP A 45 13.54 -16.07 -2.88
N ARG A 46 12.40 -16.52 -3.41
CA ARG A 46 11.78 -16.01 -4.62
C ARG A 46 10.40 -15.50 -4.27
N LEU A 47 10.19 -14.21 -4.47
CA LEU A 47 9.01 -13.52 -4.00
C LEU A 47 8.08 -13.16 -5.15
N LEU A 48 6.77 -13.33 -4.96
CA LEU A 48 5.74 -12.57 -5.67
C LEU A 48 5.30 -11.42 -4.78
N VAL A 49 5.32 -10.20 -5.31
CA VAL A 49 4.90 -9.00 -4.57
C VAL A 49 3.98 -8.17 -5.44
N ILE A 50 2.79 -7.81 -4.93
CA ILE A 50 1.97 -6.81 -5.63
C ILE A 50 2.71 -5.47 -5.63
N THR A 51 2.96 -4.92 -6.82
CA THR A 51 3.86 -3.77 -6.98
C THR A 51 3.41 -2.57 -6.17
N SER A 52 2.12 -2.20 -6.27
CA SER A 52 1.60 -0.97 -5.67
C SER A 52 2.48 0.24 -6.07
N ALA A 53 3.04 1.00 -5.15
CA ALA A 53 3.96 2.09 -5.49
C ALA A 53 5.45 1.66 -5.58
N GLY A 54 5.75 0.37 -5.44
CA GLY A 54 7.10 -0.18 -5.45
C GLY A 54 7.92 0.07 -4.17
N CYS A 55 7.36 0.74 -3.14
CA CYS A 55 8.10 1.02 -1.90
C CYS A 55 8.48 -0.29 -1.18
N ASN A 56 7.52 -1.19 -0.99
CA ASN A 56 7.76 -2.45 -0.29
C ASN A 56 8.62 -3.41 -1.10
N VAL A 57 8.47 -3.42 -2.44
CA VAL A 57 9.36 -4.17 -3.35
C VAL A 57 10.83 -3.81 -3.11
N LEU A 58 11.14 -2.51 -3.10
CA LEU A 58 12.51 -2.02 -2.83
C LEU A 58 12.95 -2.32 -1.39
N ASP A 59 12.03 -2.26 -0.44
CA ASP A 59 12.29 -2.58 0.95
C ASP A 59 12.66 -4.06 1.13
N TYR A 60 11.92 -4.99 0.52
CA TYR A 60 12.22 -6.42 0.55
C TYR A 60 13.51 -6.78 -0.20
N ALA A 61 13.86 -6.04 -1.26
CA ALA A 61 15.13 -6.24 -1.94
C ALA A 61 16.35 -5.98 -1.03
N LEU A 62 16.21 -5.13 -0.01
CA LEU A 62 17.25 -4.93 1.01
C LEU A 62 17.51 -6.17 1.88
N CYS A 63 16.59 -7.13 1.90
CA CYS A 63 16.82 -8.44 2.54
C CYS A 63 17.71 -9.37 1.68
N GLY A 64 18.05 -8.96 0.46
CA GLY A 64 18.89 -9.70 -0.48
C GLY A 64 18.33 -11.02 -0.99
N PRO A 65 17.04 -11.13 -1.36
CA PRO A 65 16.50 -12.37 -1.92
C PRO A 65 17.04 -12.66 -3.32
N ALA A 66 16.89 -13.91 -3.78
CA ALA A 66 17.28 -14.34 -5.11
C ALA A 66 16.50 -13.61 -6.20
N ARG A 67 15.20 -13.40 -5.99
CA ARG A 67 14.31 -12.78 -6.99
C ARG A 67 13.05 -12.18 -6.37
N ILE A 68 12.61 -11.04 -6.90
CA ILE A 68 11.31 -10.44 -6.62
C ILE A 68 10.57 -10.20 -7.93
N HIS A 69 9.47 -10.90 -8.13
CA HIS A 69 8.50 -10.60 -9.18
C HIS A 69 7.50 -9.56 -8.67
N ALA A 70 7.67 -8.32 -9.10
CA ALA A 70 6.76 -7.22 -8.77
C ALA A 70 5.62 -7.19 -9.79
N VAL A 71 4.44 -7.66 -9.40
CA VAL A 71 3.29 -7.87 -10.31
C VAL A 71 2.22 -6.81 -10.07
N ASP A 72 1.69 -6.19 -11.12
CA ASP A 72 0.55 -5.26 -10.99
C ASP A 72 -0.31 -5.23 -12.25
N ALA A 73 -1.62 -5.24 -12.08
CA ALA A 73 -2.56 -5.12 -13.19
C ALA A 73 -2.62 -3.68 -13.74
N ASN A 74 -2.22 -2.68 -12.96
CA ASN A 74 -2.17 -1.29 -13.40
C ASN A 74 -0.75 -0.94 -13.89
N PRO A 75 -0.55 -0.74 -15.21
CA PRO A 75 0.78 -0.44 -15.76
C PRO A 75 1.40 0.85 -15.22
N ARG A 76 0.61 1.75 -14.61
CA ARG A 76 1.12 2.99 -14.01
C ARG A 76 1.86 2.74 -12.70
N GLN A 77 1.49 1.69 -11.98
CA GLN A 77 2.18 1.23 -10.77
C GLN A 77 3.52 0.62 -11.13
N THR A 78 3.53 -0.27 -12.14
CA THR A 78 4.76 -0.79 -12.74
C THR A 78 5.66 0.35 -13.22
N ALA A 79 5.10 1.32 -13.95
CA ALA A 79 5.87 2.49 -14.42
C ALA A 79 6.48 3.33 -13.29
N LEU A 80 5.85 3.41 -12.10
CA LEU A 80 6.42 4.10 -10.94
C LEU A 80 7.57 3.30 -10.32
N LEU A 81 7.45 1.98 -10.22
CA LEU A 81 8.57 1.13 -9.81
C LEU A 81 9.74 1.25 -10.79
N GLU A 82 9.48 1.18 -12.10
CA GLU A 82 10.53 1.35 -13.13
C GLU A 82 11.26 2.69 -12.98
N LEU A 83 10.52 3.80 -12.76
CA LEU A 83 11.14 5.11 -12.55
C LEU A 83 12.04 5.14 -11.30
N LYS A 84 11.64 4.46 -10.22
CA LYS A 84 12.47 4.34 -9.01
C LYS A 84 13.71 3.49 -9.27
N LEU A 85 13.58 2.37 -9.98
CA LEU A 85 14.71 1.50 -10.34
C LEU A 85 15.72 2.23 -11.23
N ALA A 86 15.26 2.96 -12.26
CA ALA A 86 16.11 3.83 -13.07
C ALA A 86 16.80 4.89 -12.20
N GLY A 87 16.06 5.50 -11.27
CA GLY A 87 16.59 6.46 -10.30
C GLY A 87 17.73 5.88 -9.45
N ILE A 88 17.53 4.69 -8.88
CA ILE A 88 18.55 3.97 -8.10
C ILE A 88 19.81 3.71 -8.94
N ARG A 89 19.63 3.22 -10.16
CA ARG A 89 20.75 2.88 -11.07
C ARG A 89 21.53 4.13 -11.48
N ARG A 90 20.86 5.22 -11.83
CA ARG A 90 21.46 6.35 -12.55
C ARG A 90 21.80 7.55 -11.68
N LEU A 91 21.04 7.81 -10.62
CA LEU A 91 21.18 9.03 -9.82
C LEU A 91 22.12 8.86 -8.63
N GLN A 92 22.52 9.97 -8.03
CA GLN A 92 23.07 10.00 -6.68
C GLN A 92 21.94 10.09 -5.65
N HIS A 93 22.28 9.81 -4.38
CA HIS A 93 21.29 9.75 -3.30
C HIS A 93 20.49 11.04 -3.15
N ASP A 94 21.15 12.20 -3.25
CA ASP A 94 20.49 13.51 -3.09
C ASP A 94 19.38 13.75 -4.13
N ASP A 95 19.65 13.48 -5.41
CA ASP A 95 18.66 13.63 -6.49
C ASP A 95 17.52 12.61 -6.34
N PHE A 96 17.87 11.37 -5.98
CA PHE A 96 16.89 10.32 -5.73
C PHE A 96 15.98 10.67 -4.56
N PHE A 97 16.55 11.16 -3.45
CA PHE A 97 15.81 11.59 -2.28
C PHE A 97 15.01 12.87 -2.56
N ALA A 98 15.48 13.78 -3.40
CA ALA A 98 14.68 14.92 -3.81
C ALA A 98 13.43 14.47 -4.59
N LEU A 99 13.57 13.56 -5.56
CA LEU A 99 12.42 13.00 -6.30
C LEU A 99 11.48 12.19 -5.39
N PHE A 100 11.99 11.18 -4.69
CA PHE A 100 11.17 10.16 -4.00
C PHE A 100 11.19 10.23 -2.47
N GLY A 101 11.89 11.20 -1.89
CA GLY A 101 11.83 11.57 -0.48
C GLY A 101 11.03 12.86 -0.30
N SER A 102 11.51 13.93 -0.94
CA SER A 102 10.89 15.26 -0.92
C SER A 102 9.67 15.37 -1.83
N GLY A 103 9.50 14.45 -2.78
CA GLY A 103 8.45 14.51 -3.78
C GLY A 103 8.65 15.63 -4.80
N ARG A 104 9.83 16.27 -4.85
CA ARG A 104 10.08 17.43 -5.70
C ARG A 104 11.55 17.59 -6.08
N HIS A 105 11.79 17.91 -7.35
CA HIS A 105 13.10 18.20 -7.89
C HIS A 105 13.02 19.38 -8.87
N GLY A 106 13.89 20.38 -8.71
CA GLY A 106 13.88 21.58 -9.57
C GLY A 106 14.15 21.26 -11.04
N GLN A 107 14.99 20.27 -11.29
CA GLN A 107 15.40 19.78 -12.61
C GLN A 107 14.77 18.42 -12.96
N ALA A 108 13.54 18.15 -12.50
CA ALA A 108 12.93 16.84 -12.67
C ALA A 108 12.78 16.42 -14.14
N ARG A 109 12.62 17.39 -15.06
CA ARG A 109 12.45 17.11 -16.49
C ARG A 109 13.78 16.71 -17.12
N GLU A 110 14.82 17.45 -16.81
CA GLU A 110 16.18 17.27 -17.29
C GLU A 110 16.71 15.91 -16.80
N LEU A 111 16.65 15.65 -15.49
CA LEU A 111 17.05 14.34 -14.94
C LEU A 111 16.31 13.18 -15.61
N TYR A 112 15.00 13.33 -15.82
CA TYR A 112 14.22 12.29 -16.47
C TYR A 112 14.66 12.05 -17.91
N HIS A 113 14.74 13.09 -18.73
CA HIS A 113 15.08 12.96 -20.14
C HIS A 113 16.53 12.52 -20.36
N ASP A 114 17.46 13.03 -19.55
CA ASP A 114 18.89 12.83 -19.77
C ASP A 114 19.43 11.55 -19.11
N ALA A 115 18.80 11.06 -18.04
CA ALA A 115 19.32 9.95 -17.24
C ALA A 115 18.36 8.79 -17.01
N LEU A 116 17.04 9.02 -16.94
CA LEU A 116 16.10 7.96 -16.50
C LEU A 116 15.33 7.31 -17.64
N ARG A 117 14.93 8.11 -18.63
CA ARG A 117 13.92 7.73 -19.63
C ARG A 117 14.28 6.47 -20.41
N ASP A 118 15.55 6.32 -20.79
CA ASP A 118 16.02 5.23 -21.64
C ASP A 118 16.03 3.86 -20.93
N ASP A 119 16.01 3.83 -19.60
CA ASP A 119 15.92 2.60 -18.80
C ASP A 119 14.46 2.12 -18.62
N LEU A 120 13.48 2.87 -19.12
CA LEU A 120 12.06 2.58 -18.93
C LEU A 120 11.43 1.85 -20.11
N SER A 121 10.43 1.03 -19.83
CA SER A 121 9.58 0.39 -20.83
C SER A 121 8.82 1.43 -21.69
N PRO A 122 8.39 1.09 -22.92
CA PRO A 122 7.67 2.02 -23.78
C PRO A 122 6.41 2.63 -23.14
N PHE A 123 5.68 1.85 -22.33
CA PHE A 123 4.55 2.39 -21.58
C PHE A 123 4.99 3.41 -20.54
N ALA A 124 6.01 3.08 -19.73
CA ALA A 124 6.51 3.94 -18.68
C ALA A 124 7.10 5.25 -19.25
N GLN A 125 7.81 5.19 -20.38
CA GLN A 125 8.27 6.37 -21.12
C GLN A 125 7.09 7.28 -21.48
N GLY A 126 6.10 6.78 -22.22
CA GLY A 126 4.96 7.59 -22.64
C GLY A 126 4.16 8.13 -21.46
N TYR A 127 4.07 7.39 -20.35
CA TYR A 127 3.43 7.87 -19.13
C TYR A 127 4.20 9.01 -18.49
N TRP A 128 5.50 8.85 -18.25
CA TRP A 128 6.31 9.85 -17.55
C TRP A 128 6.65 11.08 -18.40
N ASP A 129 6.78 10.95 -19.72
CA ASP A 129 6.88 12.09 -20.65
C ASP A 129 5.74 13.11 -20.40
N ARG A 130 4.54 12.63 -20.08
CA ARG A 130 3.37 13.47 -19.80
C ARG A 130 3.28 13.95 -18.34
N HIS A 131 3.86 13.22 -17.39
CA HIS A 131 3.57 13.37 -15.96
C HIS A 131 4.78 13.71 -15.09
N ILE A 132 6.02 13.69 -15.60
CA ILE A 132 7.23 13.97 -14.80
C ILE A 132 7.20 15.34 -14.12
N ALA A 133 6.48 16.30 -14.72
CA ALA A 133 6.21 17.61 -14.13
C ALA A 133 5.40 17.57 -12.81
N ALA A 134 4.93 16.39 -12.35
CA ALA A 134 4.41 16.19 -11.01
C ALA A 134 5.49 16.35 -9.92
N PHE A 135 6.76 16.15 -10.25
CA PHE A 135 7.91 16.37 -9.37
C PHE A 135 8.42 17.81 -9.40
N LEU A 136 7.90 18.70 -10.27
CA LEU A 136 8.38 20.09 -10.30
C LEU A 136 7.79 20.91 -9.13
N PRO A 137 8.59 21.79 -8.49
CA PRO A 137 8.07 22.76 -7.53
C PRO A 137 6.96 23.64 -8.12
N GLY A 138 6.01 24.06 -7.29
CA GLY A 138 4.99 25.06 -7.66
C GLY A 138 3.78 24.56 -8.48
N ARG A 139 3.84 23.40 -9.14
CA ARG A 139 2.68 22.84 -9.84
C ARG A 139 1.74 22.15 -8.83
N ARG A 140 0.44 22.50 -8.84
CA ARG A 140 -0.63 21.72 -8.18
C ARG A 140 -0.37 21.32 -6.71
N GLY A 141 0.31 22.18 -5.93
CA GLY A 141 0.53 21.94 -4.50
C GLY A 141 1.92 21.43 -4.10
N GLY A 142 2.85 21.31 -5.05
CA GLY A 142 4.31 21.35 -4.80
C GLY A 142 4.98 20.04 -4.39
N SER A 143 4.31 18.88 -4.58
CA SER A 143 4.88 17.56 -4.31
C SER A 143 4.19 16.46 -5.12
N PHE A 144 4.96 15.46 -5.54
CA PHE A 144 4.50 14.21 -6.15
C PHE A 144 3.50 13.45 -5.28
N TYR A 145 3.58 13.56 -3.95
CA TYR A 145 2.63 12.87 -3.05
C TYR A 145 1.21 13.45 -3.08
N TYR A 146 1.02 14.54 -3.82
CA TYR A 146 -0.27 15.15 -4.13
C TYR A 146 -0.74 14.87 -5.57
N PHE A 147 -0.08 13.93 -6.26
CA PHE A 147 -0.42 13.43 -7.59
C PHE A 147 -0.97 12.00 -7.53
N GLY A 148 -1.78 11.61 -8.53
CA GLY A 148 -2.50 10.33 -8.53
C GLY A 148 -3.72 10.33 -7.61
N LEU A 149 -4.43 9.21 -7.54
CA LEU A 149 -5.69 9.06 -6.82
C LEU A 149 -5.52 9.29 -5.32
N SER A 150 -4.54 8.63 -4.69
CA SER A 150 -4.19 8.86 -3.28
C SER A 150 -3.77 10.32 -3.02
N GLY A 151 -3.04 10.92 -3.96
CA GLY A 151 -2.65 12.33 -3.89
C GLY A 151 -3.83 13.30 -3.92
N TRP A 152 -4.90 13.01 -4.67
CA TRP A 152 -6.13 13.81 -4.65
C TRP A 152 -6.81 13.80 -3.27
N VAL A 153 -6.85 12.62 -2.62
CA VAL A 153 -7.39 12.49 -1.26
C VAL A 153 -6.58 13.33 -0.28
N ALA A 154 -5.25 13.20 -0.32
CA ALA A 154 -4.34 13.96 0.54
C ALA A 154 -4.43 15.47 0.31
N ARG A 155 -4.61 15.92 -0.93
CA ARG A 155 -4.89 17.32 -1.25
C ARG A 155 -6.19 17.81 -0.65
N GLY A 156 -7.24 16.98 -0.70
CA GLY A 156 -8.52 17.26 -0.09
C GLY A 156 -8.38 17.45 1.42
N PHE A 157 -7.67 16.55 2.09
CA PHE A 157 -7.38 16.66 3.52
C PHE A 157 -6.54 17.91 3.85
N ARG A 158 -5.52 18.21 3.05
CA ARG A 158 -4.73 19.43 3.20
C ARG A 158 -5.55 20.70 3.04
N ALA A 159 -6.49 20.72 2.09
CA ALA A 159 -7.43 21.84 1.94
C ALA A 159 -8.35 21.94 3.16
N TYR A 160 -8.85 20.80 3.67
CA TYR A 160 -9.63 20.74 4.89
C TYR A 160 -8.88 21.34 6.10
N MET A 161 -7.62 20.96 6.32
CA MET A 161 -6.79 21.52 7.40
C MET A 161 -6.60 23.04 7.27
N LYS A 162 -6.56 23.58 6.05
CA LYS A 162 -6.44 25.02 5.83
C LYS A 162 -7.70 25.80 6.18
N VAL A 163 -8.87 25.21 5.93
CA VAL A 163 -10.16 25.88 6.21
C VAL A 163 -10.63 25.68 7.66
N ARG A 164 -10.05 24.72 8.39
CA ARG A 164 -10.35 24.48 9.81
C ARG A 164 -9.38 25.25 10.71
N PRO A 165 -9.85 26.28 11.44
CA PRO A 165 -8.99 27.12 12.27
C PRO A 165 -8.17 26.31 13.28
N GLY A 166 -6.84 26.51 13.27
CA GLY A 166 -5.90 25.88 14.19
C GLY A 166 -5.69 24.37 14.03
N LEU A 167 -6.38 23.69 13.09
CA LEU A 167 -6.21 22.25 12.89
C LEU A 167 -4.82 21.91 12.36
N ARG A 168 -4.30 22.69 11.42
CA ARG A 168 -2.94 22.48 10.89
C ARG A 168 -1.89 22.58 12.00
N ASP A 169 -1.94 23.62 12.81
CA ASP A 169 -0.96 23.83 13.89
C ASP A 169 -1.10 22.77 14.98
N ALA A 170 -2.32 22.30 15.26
CA ALA A 170 -2.57 21.18 16.15
C ALA A 170 -1.93 19.88 15.65
N VAL A 171 -2.08 19.58 14.35
CA VAL A 171 -1.46 18.40 13.73
C VAL A 171 0.06 18.50 13.76
N GLU A 172 0.64 19.66 13.44
CA GLU A 172 2.09 19.85 13.51
C GLU A 172 2.64 19.70 14.93
N ARG A 173 1.89 20.11 15.97
CA ARG A 173 2.26 19.82 17.37
C ARG A 173 2.30 18.33 17.66
N VAL A 174 1.27 17.58 17.25
CA VAL A 174 1.25 16.11 17.37
C VAL A 174 2.44 15.48 16.64
N LEU A 175 2.77 15.95 15.43
CA LEU A 175 3.90 15.47 14.65
C LEU A 175 5.28 15.85 15.20
N SER A 176 5.33 16.76 16.17
CA SER A 176 6.57 17.28 16.78
C SER A 176 6.67 16.92 18.27
N ALA A 177 5.74 16.11 18.78
CA ALA A 177 5.74 15.65 20.16
C ALA A 177 7.01 14.82 20.45
N ALA A 178 7.58 15.00 21.64
CA ALA A 178 8.81 14.31 22.04
C ALA A 178 8.56 12.84 22.42
N ASP A 179 7.36 12.53 22.90
CA ASP A 179 6.95 11.19 23.30
C ASP A 179 5.45 10.92 23.05
N LEU A 180 5.03 9.68 23.29
CA LEU A 180 3.67 9.23 23.03
C LEU A 180 2.63 9.86 23.97
N ASP A 181 3.01 10.24 25.19
CA ASP A 181 2.07 10.83 26.14
C ASP A 181 1.80 12.30 25.81
N GLU A 182 2.82 13.06 25.43
CA GLU A 182 2.64 14.41 24.86
C GLU A 182 1.84 14.35 23.54
N GLN A 183 2.14 13.37 22.68
CA GLN A 183 1.40 13.15 21.43
C GLN A 183 -0.10 12.92 21.69
N ARG A 184 -0.43 12.08 22.67
CA ARG A 184 -1.82 11.82 23.10
C ARG A 184 -2.49 13.07 23.62
N GLU A 185 -1.82 13.81 24.49
CA GLU A 185 -2.38 15.05 25.07
C GLU A 185 -2.67 16.06 23.96
N HIS A 186 -1.72 16.27 23.04
CA HIS A 186 -1.90 17.16 21.89
C HIS A 186 -3.01 16.69 20.97
N TYR A 187 -3.13 15.39 20.72
CA TYR A 187 -4.21 14.87 19.90
C TYR A 187 -5.58 15.08 20.56
N ASP A 188 -5.74 14.68 21.81
CA ASP A 188 -7.02 14.72 22.54
C ASP A 188 -7.47 16.17 22.79
N ARG A 189 -6.55 17.07 23.12
CA ARG A 189 -6.83 18.50 23.39
C ARG A 189 -6.99 19.32 22.12
N ASP A 190 -6.12 19.11 21.14
CA ASP A 190 -5.98 20.03 20.01
C ASP A 190 -6.54 19.49 18.68
N VAL A 191 -6.24 18.23 18.34
CA VAL A 191 -6.62 17.67 17.02
C VAL A 191 -8.04 17.14 17.01
N ALA A 192 -8.38 16.22 17.92
CA ALA A 192 -9.66 15.50 17.89
C ALA A 192 -10.88 16.45 17.89
N PRO A 193 -10.95 17.51 18.72
CA PRO A 193 -12.09 18.42 18.73
C PRO A 193 -12.24 19.26 17.45
N ARG A 194 -11.13 19.50 16.73
CA ARG A 194 -11.09 20.29 15.50
C ARG A 194 -11.29 19.44 14.24
N LEU A 195 -10.84 18.18 14.30
CA LEU A 195 -10.92 17.21 13.21
C LEU A 195 -12.34 16.64 13.09
N TRP A 196 -12.88 16.13 14.20
CA TRP A 196 -14.12 15.34 14.25
C TRP A 196 -15.38 16.20 14.38
N GLY A 197 -15.63 17.03 13.36
CA GLY A 197 -16.87 17.80 13.23
C GLY A 197 -17.94 17.10 12.38
N ARG A 198 -19.18 17.61 12.43
CA ARG A 198 -20.31 17.13 11.60
C ARG A 198 -19.97 17.04 10.11
N GLY A 199 -19.19 17.99 9.59
CA GLY A 199 -18.76 18.01 8.19
C GLY A 199 -17.78 16.89 7.83
N MET A 200 -16.86 16.52 8.74
CA MET A 200 -15.93 15.40 8.52
C MET A 200 -16.69 14.08 8.56
N ASN A 201 -17.54 13.88 9.57
CA ASN A 201 -18.36 12.66 9.68
C ASN A 201 -19.29 12.49 8.47
N TRP A 202 -19.86 13.60 7.97
CA TRP A 202 -20.64 13.59 6.74
C TRP A 202 -19.81 13.25 5.49
N ALA A 203 -18.57 13.74 5.39
CA ALA A 203 -17.69 13.44 4.26
C ALA A 203 -17.23 11.97 4.25
N LEU A 204 -16.91 11.42 5.43
CA LEU A 204 -16.48 10.03 5.58
C LEU A 204 -17.61 9.02 5.36
N SER A 205 -18.87 9.40 5.61
CA SER A 205 -20.03 8.56 5.33
C SER A 205 -20.41 8.49 3.84
N ARG A 206 -19.66 9.15 2.93
CA ARG A 206 -19.96 9.16 1.49
C ARG A 206 -19.38 7.93 0.79
N PRO A 207 -20.16 7.21 -0.05
CA PRO A 207 -19.72 6.05 -0.84
C PRO A 207 -18.44 6.27 -1.66
N PHE A 208 -18.20 7.49 -2.12
CA PHE A 208 -17.03 7.85 -2.95
C PHE A 208 -15.73 7.91 -2.14
N THR A 209 -15.78 8.40 -0.89
CA THR A 209 -14.62 8.40 0.02
C THR A 209 -14.20 6.97 0.36
N MET A 210 -15.17 6.07 0.47
CA MET A 210 -14.95 4.65 0.78
C MET A 210 -14.19 3.92 -0.32
N SER A 211 -14.58 4.17 -1.57
CA SER A 211 -13.88 3.67 -2.74
C SER A 211 -12.43 4.18 -2.81
N LEU A 212 -12.20 5.46 -2.50
CA LEU A 212 -10.87 6.08 -2.54
C LEU A 212 -9.91 5.61 -1.44
N LEU A 213 -10.44 5.18 -0.29
CA LEU A 213 -9.65 4.62 0.82
C LEU A 213 -9.39 3.11 0.66
N GLY A 214 -9.73 2.52 -0.50
CA GLY A 214 -9.53 1.09 -0.73
C GLY A 214 -10.45 0.20 0.10
N VAL A 215 -11.58 0.73 0.59
CA VAL A 215 -12.56 -0.02 1.35
C VAL A 215 -13.60 -0.61 0.39
N PRO A 216 -13.52 -1.90 -0.01
CA PRO A 216 -14.53 -2.52 -0.86
C PRO A 216 -15.91 -2.51 -0.17
N HIS A 217 -16.96 -2.41 -0.99
CA HIS A 217 -18.37 -2.33 -0.59
C HIS A 217 -18.88 -3.38 0.43
N PRO A 218 -18.35 -4.62 0.54
CA PRO A 218 -18.82 -5.59 1.52
C PRO A 218 -18.62 -5.16 2.98
N GLN A 219 -17.67 -4.26 3.26
CA GLN A 219 -17.47 -3.66 4.60
C GLN A 219 -18.70 -2.87 5.10
N ARG A 220 -19.61 -2.47 4.20
CA ARG A 220 -20.72 -1.56 4.54
C ARG A 220 -21.72 -2.13 5.52
N GLU A 221 -21.92 -3.44 5.58
CA GLU A 221 -22.98 -4.00 6.43
C GLU A 221 -22.45 -4.49 7.79
N GLU A 222 -21.17 -4.87 7.87
CA GLU A 222 -20.56 -5.42 9.08
C GLU A 222 -19.90 -4.32 9.94
N VAL A 223 -19.15 -3.39 9.33
CA VAL A 223 -18.60 -2.20 10.01
C VAL A 223 -19.72 -1.25 10.49
N VAL A 224 -20.87 -1.23 9.81
CA VAL A 224 -22.05 -0.45 10.23
C VAL A 224 -22.78 -1.07 11.42
N ARG A 225 -22.61 -2.37 11.69
CA ARG A 225 -23.20 -3.04 12.87
C ARG A 225 -22.29 -3.02 14.09
N GLY A 226 -20.96 -2.95 13.91
CA GLY A 226 -19.97 -3.04 14.99
C GLY A 226 -19.56 -1.71 15.63
N HIS A 227 -19.83 -0.57 15.00
CA HIS A 227 -19.41 0.75 15.49
C HIS A 227 -20.59 1.73 15.55
N ASP A 228 -20.67 2.53 16.63
CA ASP A 228 -21.77 3.47 16.91
C ASP A 228 -22.04 4.49 15.78
N ASN A 229 -21.08 4.71 14.87
CA ASN A 229 -21.19 5.61 13.71
C ASN A 229 -20.85 4.93 12.36
N GLY A 230 -20.87 3.59 12.32
CA GLY A 230 -20.45 2.79 11.18
C GLY A 230 -19.03 3.12 10.70
N ILE A 231 -18.84 3.24 9.40
CA ILE A 231 -17.51 3.47 8.78
C ILE A 231 -16.82 4.76 9.26
N ALA A 232 -17.58 5.81 9.55
CA ALA A 232 -16.99 7.02 10.11
C ALA A 232 -16.44 6.77 11.53
N GLY A 233 -17.07 5.85 12.28
CA GLY A 233 -16.57 5.33 13.55
C GLY A 233 -15.28 4.54 13.35
N PHE A 234 -15.25 3.57 12.43
CA PHE A 234 -14.04 2.80 12.13
C PHE A 234 -12.86 3.68 11.71
N ILE A 235 -13.05 4.60 10.74
CA ILE A 235 -11.97 5.51 10.31
C ILE A 235 -11.49 6.37 11.48
N ARG A 236 -12.41 6.84 12.32
CA ARG A 236 -12.06 7.59 13.52
C ARG A 236 -11.25 6.76 14.50
N GLU A 237 -11.65 5.52 14.76
CA GLU A 237 -10.93 4.61 15.64
C GLU A 237 -9.54 4.27 15.10
N SER A 238 -9.39 4.02 13.80
CA SER A 238 -8.08 3.79 13.18
C SER A 238 -7.16 5.01 13.31
N VAL A 239 -7.69 6.22 13.04
CA VAL A 239 -6.94 7.47 13.22
C VAL A 239 -6.61 7.68 14.70
N GLU A 240 -7.56 7.49 15.61
CA GLU A 240 -7.32 7.59 17.06
C GLU A 240 -6.28 6.58 17.53
N TYR A 241 -6.28 5.35 17.03
CA TYR A 241 -5.27 4.36 17.33
C TYR A 241 -3.89 4.84 16.89
N VAL A 242 -3.74 5.26 15.63
CA VAL A 242 -2.45 5.74 15.10
C VAL A 242 -1.93 6.91 15.93
N PHE A 243 -2.74 7.95 16.15
CA PHE A 243 -2.29 9.15 16.83
C PHE A 243 -2.23 9.03 18.37
N ARG A 244 -2.76 7.96 18.97
CA ARG A 244 -2.72 7.76 20.43
C ARG A 244 -1.95 6.53 20.88
N ARG A 245 -1.58 5.61 19.99
CA ARG A 245 -0.93 4.33 20.36
C ARG A 245 0.40 4.13 19.65
N LEU A 246 0.58 4.71 18.46
CA LEU A 246 1.79 4.56 17.68
C LEU A 246 2.63 5.84 17.74
N PRO A 247 3.97 5.74 17.91
CA PRO A 247 4.86 6.90 17.82
C PRO A 247 4.80 7.51 16.41
N ILE A 248 4.20 8.69 16.27
CA ILE A 248 4.03 9.33 14.97
C ILE A 248 5.35 9.85 14.39
N ALA A 249 6.33 10.10 15.27
CA ALA A 249 7.68 10.55 14.91
C ALA A 249 8.37 9.57 13.94
N ASP A 250 8.15 8.26 14.11
CA ASP A 250 8.73 7.19 13.28
C ASP A 250 7.74 6.63 12.24
N ASN A 251 6.58 7.27 12.11
CA ASN A 251 5.51 6.84 11.23
C ASN A 251 5.49 7.63 9.92
N TYR A 252 6.33 7.19 8.98
CA TYR A 252 6.49 7.87 7.69
C TYR A 252 5.23 7.79 6.81
N PHE A 253 4.34 6.80 7.01
CA PHE A 253 3.14 6.62 6.19
C PHE A 253 2.18 7.79 6.35
N TRP A 254 1.85 8.12 7.60
CA TRP A 254 0.94 9.20 7.94
C TRP A 254 1.61 10.57 7.79
N SER A 255 2.86 10.71 8.24
CA SER A 255 3.57 11.98 8.15
C SER A 255 3.78 12.44 6.69
N LEU A 256 3.94 11.50 5.75
CA LEU A 256 4.08 11.78 4.32
C LEU A 256 2.95 12.64 3.78
N TYR A 257 1.70 12.23 3.99
CA TYR A 257 0.56 12.95 3.40
C TYR A 257 0.22 14.23 4.14
N LEU A 258 0.55 14.30 5.44
CA LEU A 258 0.43 15.52 6.23
C LEU A 258 1.43 16.59 5.78
N ARG A 259 2.70 16.20 5.57
CA ARG A 259 3.80 17.12 5.20
C ARG A 259 4.01 17.27 3.69
N GLY A 260 3.46 16.34 2.90
CA GLY A 260 3.69 16.21 1.46
C GLY A 260 5.12 15.78 1.10
N ARG A 261 5.86 15.18 2.03
CA ARG A 261 7.24 14.71 1.87
C ARG A 261 7.64 13.81 3.03
N TYR A 262 8.62 12.96 2.81
CA TYR A 262 9.40 12.32 3.87
C TYR A 262 10.46 13.28 4.44
N THR A 263 11.02 12.94 5.60
CA THR A 263 12.25 13.54 6.13
C THR A 263 13.37 12.50 6.12
N PRO A 264 14.65 12.88 6.14
CA PRO A 264 15.75 11.91 6.20
C PRO A 264 15.63 10.95 7.39
N GLU A 265 15.10 11.42 8.51
CA GLU A 265 14.94 10.67 9.75
C GLU A 265 13.70 9.75 9.71
N CYS A 266 12.62 10.20 9.04
CA CYS A 266 11.35 9.49 8.95
C CYS A 266 11.00 9.22 7.49
N CYS A 267 11.63 8.17 6.94
CA CYS A 267 11.42 7.69 5.57
C CYS A 267 11.57 6.15 5.49
N PRO A 268 11.02 5.52 4.43
CA PRO A 268 11.32 4.14 4.07
C PRO A 268 12.83 3.82 3.99
N GLU A 269 13.22 2.59 4.32
CA GLU A 269 14.64 2.19 4.35
C GLU A 269 15.34 2.35 3.00
N TYR A 270 14.64 2.13 1.88
CA TYR A 270 15.19 2.32 0.52
C TYR A 270 15.57 3.78 0.20
N LEU A 271 15.04 4.75 0.95
CA LEU A 271 15.37 6.17 0.80
C LEU A 271 16.52 6.60 1.72
N LYS A 272 16.88 5.80 2.73
CA LYS A 272 18.02 6.12 3.58
C LYS A 272 19.33 5.91 2.82
N PRO A 273 20.42 6.65 3.12
CA PRO A 273 21.67 6.55 2.38
C PRO A 273 22.20 5.12 2.25
N ALA A 274 22.15 4.34 3.34
CA ALA A 274 22.61 2.95 3.35
C ALA A 274 21.75 2.03 2.47
N GLY A 275 20.42 2.14 2.56
CA GLY A 275 19.50 1.35 1.75
C GLY A 275 19.60 1.69 0.27
N PHE A 276 19.63 2.98 -0.06
CA PHE A 276 19.86 3.46 -1.42
C PHE A 276 21.17 2.91 -1.99
N ALA A 277 22.28 3.02 -1.24
CA ALA A 277 23.57 2.51 -1.68
C ALA A 277 23.56 0.99 -1.90
N ALA A 278 22.94 0.22 -1.01
CA ALA A 278 22.84 -1.24 -1.15
C ALA A 278 22.04 -1.64 -2.41
N LEU A 279 20.92 -0.97 -2.67
CA LEU A 279 20.12 -1.16 -3.89
C LEU A 279 20.90 -0.80 -5.14
N LYS A 280 21.60 0.34 -5.12
CA LYS A 280 22.43 0.81 -6.23
C LYS A 280 23.60 -0.14 -6.55
N HIS A 281 24.15 -0.82 -5.54
CA HIS A 281 25.26 -1.77 -5.70
C HIS A 281 24.81 -3.22 -5.99
N GLY A 282 23.58 -3.41 -6.47
CA GLY A 282 23.14 -4.66 -7.07
C GLY A 282 21.93 -5.31 -6.41
N LEU A 283 21.52 -4.89 -5.21
CA LEU A 283 20.31 -5.47 -4.60
C LEU A 283 19.04 -5.13 -5.38
N ALA A 284 19.03 -4.05 -6.17
CA ALA A 284 17.90 -3.74 -7.05
C ALA A 284 17.79 -4.68 -8.27
N ASP A 285 18.83 -5.44 -8.59
CA ASP A 285 18.88 -6.27 -9.81
C ASP A 285 18.09 -7.57 -9.68
N CYS A 286 17.69 -7.95 -8.47
CA CYS A 286 16.80 -9.09 -8.24
C CYS A 286 15.33 -8.78 -8.56
N ILE A 287 14.97 -7.53 -8.87
CA ILE A 287 13.59 -7.10 -9.10
C ILE A 287 13.22 -7.18 -10.57
N GLU A 288 12.15 -7.91 -10.88
CA GLU A 288 11.54 -7.99 -12.20
C GLU A 288 10.10 -7.44 -12.16
N PRO A 289 9.83 -6.30 -12.81
CA PRO A 289 8.47 -5.77 -12.92
C PRO A 289 7.63 -6.50 -13.98
N HIS A 290 6.38 -6.81 -13.65
CA HIS A 290 5.41 -7.49 -14.52
C HIS A 290 4.08 -6.73 -14.52
N THR A 291 3.62 -6.25 -15.68
CA THR A 291 2.26 -5.70 -15.83
C THR A 291 1.29 -6.82 -16.21
N THR A 292 0.73 -7.47 -15.21
CA THR A 292 -0.27 -8.53 -15.34
C THR A 292 -0.99 -8.74 -14.00
N THR A 293 -2.01 -9.60 -13.96
CA THR A 293 -2.62 -10.01 -12.67
C THR A 293 -1.75 -11.02 -11.96
N VAL A 294 -1.91 -11.17 -10.64
CA VAL A 294 -1.22 -12.20 -9.84
C VAL A 294 -1.46 -13.59 -10.44
N THR A 295 -2.73 -13.94 -10.66
CA THR A 295 -3.12 -15.19 -11.34
C THR A 295 -2.47 -15.34 -12.72
N GLY A 296 -2.47 -14.27 -13.54
CA GLY A 296 -1.90 -14.31 -14.88
C GLY A 296 -0.39 -14.54 -14.89
N PHE A 297 0.34 -13.95 -13.95
CA PHE A 297 1.76 -14.23 -13.76
C PHE A 297 2.01 -15.69 -13.35
N LEU A 298 1.29 -16.17 -12.33
CA LEU A 298 1.46 -17.53 -11.79
C LEU A 298 1.15 -18.64 -12.81
N GLN A 299 0.20 -18.39 -13.71
CA GLN A 299 -0.14 -19.31 -14.80
C GLN A 299 0.89 -19.33 -15.93
N GLN A 300 1.68 -18.26 -16.10
CA GLN A 300 2.66 -18.12 -17.18
C GLN A 300 4.08 -18.52 -16.79
N THR A 301 4.42 -18.40 -15.50
CA THR A 301 5.74 -18.81 -15.00
C THR A 301 5.73 -20.28 -14.61
N ASP A 302 6.84 -20.99 -14.82
CA ASP A 302 7.08 -22.31 -14.23
C ASP A 302 7.91 -22.25 -12.93
N GLU A 303 8.35 -21.05 -12.54
CA GLU A 303 9.13 -20.83 -11.33
C GLU A 303 8.29 -21.07 -10.08
N ARG A 304 8.86 -21.83 -9.13
CA ARG A 304 8.28 -22.03 -7.80
C ARG A 304 8.70 -20.88 -6.88
N LEU A 305 7.78 -20.39 -6.06
CA LEU A 305 7.94 -19.18 -5.25
C LEU A 305 7.82 -19.53 -3.77
N SER A 306 8.72 -18.94 -2.96
CA SER A 306 8.79 -19.21 -1.53
C SER A 306 8.12 -18.12 -0.69
N ARG A 307 7.88 -16.94 -1.23
CA ARG A 307 7.13 -15.89 -0.52
C ARG A 307 6.09 -15.22 -1.40
N PHE A 308 4.93 -14.95 -0.83
CA PHE A 308 3.86 -14.23 -1.52
C PHE A 308 3.43 -13.04 -0.66
N VAL A 309 3.50 -11.85 -1.23
CA VAL A 309 3.05 -10.61 -0.62
C VAL A 309 1.86 -10.11 -1.41
N LEU A 310 0.68 -10.43 -0.88
CA LEU A 310 -0.60 -10.09 -1.45
C LEU A 310 -1.23 -8.95 -0.64
N LEU A 311 -2.30 -8.38 -1.18
CA LEU A 311 -3.04 -7.27 -0.57
C LEU A 311 -4.50 -7.70 -0.32
N ASP A 312 -5.36 -6.72 -0.09
CA ASP A 312 -6.80 -6.88 0.18
C ASP A 312 -7.65 -7.13 -1.07
N HIS A 313 -7.03 -7.30 -2.25
CA HIS A 313 -7.76 -7.51 -3.50
C HIS A 313 -8.63 -8.78 -3.46
N MET A 314 -8.25 -9.77 -2.65
CA MET A 314 -9.04 -10.98 -2.40
C MET A 314 -10.39 -10.70 -1.75
N ASP A 315 -10.51 -9.64 -0.93
CA ASP A 315 -11.80 -9.25 -0.34
C ASP A 315 -12.78 -8.82 -1.44
N TRP A 316 -12.29 -8.06 -2.42
CA TRP A 316 -13.08 -7.66 -3.58
C TRP A 316 -13.41 -8.87 -4.48
N MET A 317 -12.44 -9.74 -4.74
CA MET A 317 -12.67 -10.94 -5.56
C MET A 317 -13.70 -11.87 -4.91
N SER A 318 -13.66 -12.05 -3.59
CA SER A 318 -14.60 -12.94 -2.87
C SER A 318 -16.07 -12.60 -3.12
N VAL A 319 -16.38 -11.31 -3.33
CA VAL A 319 -17.75 -10.84 -3.54
C VAL A 319 -18.11 -10.69 -5.01
N TYR A 320 -17.19 -10.17 -5.82
CA TYR A 320 -17.50 -9.82 -7.21
C TYR A 320 -17.03 -10.86 -8.23
N HIS A 321 -15.97 -11.60 -7.91
CA HIS A 321 -15.32 -12.56 -8.80
C HIS A 321 -14.87 -13.84 -8.04
N PRO A 322 -15.79 -14.56 -7.36
CA PRO A 322 -15.43 -15.68 -6.50
C PRO A 322 -14.72 -16.82 -7.25
N GLN A 323 -15.01 -17.02 -8.54
CA GLN A 323 -14.28 -18.01 -9.34
C GLN A 323 -12.84 -17.59 -9.61
N ALA A 324 -12.59 -16.31 -9.89
CA ALA A 324 -11.22 -15.82 -10.04
C ALA A 324 -10.43 -15.96 -8.73
N LEU A 325 -11.09 -15.84 -7.57
CA LEU A 325 -10.45 -16.05 -6.27
C LEU A 325 -10.01 -17.51 -6.11
N VAL A 326 -10.86 -18.46 -6.53
CA VAL A 326 -10.52 -19.89 -6.55
C VAL A 326 -9.34 -20.16 -7.49
N GLU A 327 -9.38 -19.61 -8.71
CA GLU A 327 -8.30 -19.74 -9.70
C GLU A 327 -6.96 -19.19 -9.17
N GLU A 328 -6.99 -18.06 -8.47
CA GLU A 328 -5.78 -17.46 -7.90
C GLU A 328 -5.19 -18.35 -6.80
N TRP A 329 -6.00 -18.82 -5.86
CA TRP A 329 -5.54 -19.71 -4.81
C TRP A 329 -5.05 -21.06 -5.35
N GLN A 330 -5.66 -21.56 -6.42
CA GLN A 330 -5.17 -22.73 -7.14
C GLN A 330 -3.77 -22.47 -7.73
N ALA A 331 -3.59 -21.36 -8.44
CA ALA A 331 -2.30 -21.00 -9.03
C ALA A 331 -1.22 -20.76 -7.96
N ILE A 332 -1.60 -20.19 -6.81
CA ILE A 332 -0.71 -20.04 -5.65
C ILE A 332 -0.27 -21.41 -5.14
N ALA A 333 -1.20 -22.34 -4.89
CA ALA A 333 -0.86 -23.68 -4.42
C ALA A 333 0.05 -24.45 -5.40
N GLU A 334 -0.20 -24.31 -6.71
CA GLU A 334 0.60 -24.96 -7.75
C GLU A 334 2.03 -24.41 -7.87
N ARG A 335 2.25 -23.13 -7.53
CA ARG A 335 3.56 -22.45 -7.64
C ARG A 335 4.27 -22.30 -6.30
N ALA A 336 3.61 -22.51 -5.17
CA ALA A 336 4.22 -22.44 -3.85
C ALA A 336 5.28 -23.53 -3.65
N THR A 337 6.45 -23.18 -3.10
CA THR A 337 7.39 -24.15 -2.56
C THR A 337 6.85 -24.79 -1.27
N PRO A 338 7.37 -25.96 -0.85
CA PRO A 338 7.01 -26.59 0.44
C PRO A 338 7.16 -25.68 1.66
N ASP A 339 8.12 -24.75 1.65
CA ASP A 339 8.40 -23.81 2.73
C ASP A 339 7.68 -22.47 2.55
N ALA A 340 6.78 -22.35 1.57
CA ALA A 340 6.26 -21.06 1.17
C ALA A 340 5.50 -20.34 2.29
N ARG A 341 5.69 -19.02 2.38
CA ARG A 341 5.02 -18.14 3.33
C ARG A 341 4.27 -17.04 2.59
N LEU A 342 3.02 -16.83 2.97
CA LEU A 342 2.13 -15.87 2.35
C LEU A 342 1.70 -14.87 3.40
N ILE A 343 1.68 -13.60 3.02
CA ILE A 343 1.01 -12.56 3.78
C ILE A 343 -0.03 -11.85 2.92
N PHE A 344 -1.12 -11.47 3.55
CA PHE A 344 -2.11 -10.59 2.97
C PHE A 344 -2.82 -9.79 4.05
N ARG A 345 -3.36 -8.65 3.64
CA ARG A 345 -4.16 -7.77 4.49
C ARG A 345 -5.62 -7.91 4.08
N SER A 346 -6.53 -7.69 5.03
CA SER A 346 -7.96 -7.73 4.77
C SER A 346 -8.69 -6.59 5.48
N ALA A 347 -9.75 -6.16 4.82
CA ALA A 347 -10.86 -5.41 5.34
C ALA A 347 -11.50 -6.02 6.60
N HIS A 348 -11.45 -7.34 6.73
CA HIS A 348 -12.06 -8.11 7.80
C HIS A 348 -10.97 -8.72 8.66
N ALA A 349 -11.14 -8.73 9.99
CA ALA A 349 -10.22 -9.42 10.89
C ALA A 349 -10.20 -10.93 10.61
N GLU A 350 -11.35 -11.49 10.24
CA GLU A 350 -11.52 -12.90 9.87
C GLU A 350 -12.39 -12.99 8.60
N PRO A 351 -11.81 -12.87 7.40
CA PRO A 351 -12.58 -12.89 6.17
C PRO A 351 -13.18 -14.27 5.92
N GLY A 352 -14.51 -14.34 5.82
CA GLY A 352 -15.25 -15.60 5.71
C GLY A 352 -14.91 -16.45 4.49
N TYR A 353 -14.33 -15.87 3.42
CA TYR A 353 -13.86 -16.66 2.28
C TYR A 353 -12.73 -17.61 2.66
N LEU A 354 -11.94 -17.34 3.71
CA LEU A 354 -10.87 -18.25 4.12
C LEU A 354 -11.41 -19.61 4.58
N GLU A 355 -12.60 -19.64 5.18
CA GLU A 355 -13.23 -20.86 5.70
C GLU A 355 -14.15 -21.54 4.68
N GLN A 356 -14.68 -20.77 3.73
CA GLN A 356 -15.70 -21.25 2.79
C GLN A 356 -15.11 -21.68 1.45
N LEU A 357 -13.91 -21.23 1.11
CA LEU A 357 -13.33 -21.46 -0.20
C LEU A 357 -12.82 -22.90 -0.34
N HIS A 358 -13.29 -23.55 -1.41
CA HIS A 358 -12.88 -24.89 -1.80
C HIS A 358 -12.24 -24.84 -3.19
N ILE A 359 -11.01 -25.33 -3.29
CA ILE A 359 -10.20 -25.32 -4.51
C ILE A 359 -10.28 -26.72 -5.15
N PRO A 360 -10.75 -26.83 -6.40
CA PRO A 360 -10.79 -28.11 -7.11
C PRO A 360 -9.42 -28.82 -7.13
N GLY A 361 -9.41 -30.11 -6.79
CA GLY A 361 -8.18 -30.93 -6.77
C GLY A 361 -7.22 -30.64 -5.61
N VAL A 362 -7.51 -29.61 -4.81
CA VAL A 362 -6.64 -29.13 -3.73
C VAL A 362 -7.34 -29.28 -2.38
N GLY A 363 -8.60 -28.88 -2.25
CA GLY A 363 -9.37 -28.95 -0.99
C GLY A 363 -9.67 -27.57 -0.40
N SER A 364 -9.93 -27.52 0.90
CA SER A 364 -10.03 -26.28 1.67
C SER A 364 -8.66 -25.61 1.82
N LEU A 365 -8.66 -24.30 2.10
CA LEU A 365 -7.41 -23.57 2.35
C LEU A 365 -6.68 -24.09 3.59
N GLN A 366 -7.40 -24.55 4.61
CA GLN A 366 -6.85 -25.06 5.86
C GLN A 366 -6.11 -26.39 5.69
N GLU A 367 -6.49 -27.19 4.69
CA GLU A 367 -5.79 -28.44 4.35
C GLU A 367 -4.44 -28.18 3.66
N ARG A 368 -4.25 -26.98 3.09
CA ARG A 368 -3.04 -26.62 2.32
C ARG A 368 -2.18 -25.57 2.94
N PHE A 369 -2.75 -24.75 3.80
CA PHE A 369 -2.07 -23.65 4.42
C PHE A 369 -2.39 -23.63 5.91
N ARG A 370 -1.34 -23.63 6.73
CA ARG A 370 -1.44 -23.35 8.14
C ARG A 370 -1.43 -21.84 8.35
N PHE A 371 -2.55 -21.30 8.78
CA PHE A 371 -2.66 -19.89 9.18
C PHE A 371 -2.03 -19.68 10.56
N GLU A 372 -0.99 -18.84 10.63
CA GLU A 372 -0.27 -18.51 11.87
C GLU A 372 -0.98 -17.36 12.60
N ARG A 373 -2.20 -17.62 13.11
CA ARG A 373 -3.06 -16.61 13.75
C ARG A 373 -2.38 -15.93 14.93
N GLU A 374 -1.70 -16.66 15.81
CA GLU A 374 -1.03 -16.06 16.97
C GLU A 374 0.15 -15.18 16.58
N LEU A 375 0.83 -15.50 15.48
CA LEU A 375 1.90 -14.63 14.97
C LEU A 375 1.31 -13.35 14.37
N ALA A 376 0.24 -13.48 13.59
CA ALA A 376 -0.46 -12.34 13.01
C ALA A 376 -1.00 -11.38 14.09
N GLU A 377 -1.66 -11.90 15.13
CA GLU A 377 -2.17 -11.11 16.26
C GLU A 377 -1.07 -10.36 17.01
N ARG A 378 0.12 -10.96 17.16
CA ARG A 378 1.27 -10.28 17.79
C ARG A 378 1.86 -9.19 16.92
N LEU A 379 1.83 -9.37 15.59
CA LEU A 379 2.46 -8.48 14.63
C LEU A 379 1.56 -7.31 14.22
N GLN A 380 0.26 -7.51 14.14
CA GLN A 380 -0.70 -6.50 13.69
C GLN A 380 -0.65 -5.18 14.49
N PRO A 381 -0.52 -5.17 15.83
CA PRO A 381 -0.37 -3.93 16.61
C PRO A 381 0.90 -3.13 16.29
N LEU A 382 1.88 -3.74 15.63
CA LEU A 382 3.14 -3.11 15.24
C LEU A 382 3.07 -2.46 13.85
N ASP A 383 2.02 -2.73 13.06
CA ASP A 383 1.85 -2.13 11.73
C ASP A 383 1.58 -0.63 11.90
N ARG A 384 2.53 0.20 11.47
CA ARG A 384 2.45 1.66 11.61
C ARG A 384 1.35 2.29 10.76
N VAL A 385 0.81 1.57 9.79
CA VAL A 385 -0.26 2.07 8.93
C VAL A 385 -1.60 1.97 9.63
N HIS A 386 -1.91 0.79 10.18
CA HIS A 386 -3.13 0.48 10.93
C HIS A 386 -4.44 0.82 10.19
N THR A 387 -4.51 0.53 8.89
CA THR A 387 -5.73 0.75 8.07
C THR A 387 -6.51 -0.52 7.76
N TYR A 388 -5.94 -1.69 8.07
CA TYR A 388 -6.55 -2.99 7.82
C TYR A 388 -6.99 -3.64 9.13
N ALA A 389 -8.19 -4.24 9.11
CA ALA A 389 -8.72 -4.95 10.27
C ALA A 389 -8.08 -6.34 10.43
N GLY A 390 -7.64 -6.96 9.33
CA GLY A 390 -6.98 -8.26 9.32
C GLY A 390 -5.58 -8.21 8.73
N PHE A 391 -4.63 -8.84 9.41
CA PHE A 391 -3.34 -9.23 8.87
C PHE A 391 -3.26 -10.75 8.93
N HIS A 392 -2.96 -11.40 7.82
CA HIS A 392 -2.98 -12.86 7.72
C HIS A 392 -1.64 -13.38 7.27
N ILE A 393 -1.17 -14.42 7.95
CA ILE A 393 0.07 -15.12 7.66
C ILE A 393 -0.29 -16.58 7.44
N ALA A 394 0.10 -17.12 6.30
CA ALA A 394 -0.16 -18.52 5.95
C ALA A 394 1.15 -19.20 5.55
N GLN A 395 1.35 -20.42 6.02
CA GLN A 395 2.47 -21.27 5.64
C GLN A 395 1.95 -22.45 4.84
N HIS A 396 2.55 -22.72 3.68
CA HIS A 396 2.20 -23.87 2.86
C HIS A 396 2.49 -25.18 3.62
N LEU A 397 1.55 -26.11 3.54
CA LEU A 397 1.65 -27.47 4.05
C LEU A 397 2.00 -28.35 2.86
N ALA A 398 3.26 -28.77 2.78
CA ALA A 398 3.64 -29.79 1.81
C ALA A 398 2.80 -31.06 2.04
N GLU A 399 2.31 -31.67 0.96
CA GLU A 399 1.81 -33.05 1.03
C GLU A 399 2.94 -33.95 1.53
N ALA A 400 2.64 -34.76 2.54
CA ALA A 400 3.58 -35.71 3.15
C ALA A 400 3.99 -36.83 2.19
#